data_AF-Q5G1W2-F1
#
_entry.id   AF-Q5G1W2-F1
#
_cell.length_a   1.000
_cell.length_b   1.000
_cell.length_c   1.000
_cell.angle_alpha   90.00
_cell.angle_beta   90.00
_cell.angle_gamma   90.00
#
_symmetry.space_group_name_H-M   'P 1'
#
loop_
_entity.id
_entity.type
_entity.pdbx_description
1 polymer ?
#
loop_
_entity_poly.entity_id
_entity_poly.type
_entity_poly.pdbx_seq_one_letter_code
_entity_poly.pdbx_strand_id
1 'polypeptide(L)' 'MEELNIILQKTKDKSTQKEQDEILLQPFTYIQQIPGKQFRSELALAFNHWLLIPGEKLAQIGDIVQMLHNSSLL' A
#
# COMPACT_ATOMS: atom_id res chain seq x y z
N MET A 1 -13.10 -8.72 -29.78
CA MET A 1 -13.01 -10.04 -29.09
C MET A 1 -11.57 -10.55 -29.11
N GLU A 2 -10.88 -10.57 -30.26
CA GLU A 2 -9.48 -11.01 -30.37
C GLU A 2 -8.50 -10.17 -29.50
N GLU A 3 -8.56 -8.84 -29.57
CA GLU A 3 -7.71 -7.96 -28.77
C GLU A 3 -7.90 -8.14 -27.26
N LEU A 4 -9.14 -8.30 -26.81
CA LEU A 4 -9.44 -8.55 -25.39
C LEU A 4 -8.79 -9.87 -24.93
N ASN A 5 -8.81 -10.90 -25.78
CA ASN A 5 -8.19 -12.18 -25.50
C ASN A 5 -6.66 -12.05 -25.41
N ILE A 6 -6.04 -11.27 -26.30
CA ILE A 6 -4.60 -10.99 -26.27
C ILE A 6 -4.22 -10.24 -24.98
N ILE A 7 -5.02 -9.25 -24.57
CA ILE A 7 -4.80 -8.52 -23.30
C ILE A 7 -4.91 -9.48 -22.11
N LEU A 8 -5.96 -10.31 -22.06
CA LEU A 8 -6.17 -11.29 -20.99
C LEU A 8 -5.09 -12.37 -20.90
N GLN A 9 -4.42 -12.70 -22.01
CA GLN A 9 -3.28 -13.61 -21.99
C GLN A 9 -2.03 -12.91 -21.46
N LYS A 10 -1.80 -11.65 -21.84
CA LYS A 10 -0.70 -10.84 -21.29
C LYS A 10 -0.83 -10.61 -19.79
N THR A 11 -2.05 -10.46 -19.25
CA THR A 11 -2.27 -10.31 -17.80
C THR A 11 -2.03 -11.59 -17.01
N LYS A 12 -1.99 -12.76 -17.68
CA LYS A 12 -1.66 -14.06 -17.05
C LYS A 12 -0.16 -14.37 -17.09
N ASP A 13 0.59 -13.65 -17.91
CA ASP A 13 2.03 -13.83 -18.05
C ASP A 13 2.77 -13.17 -16.86
N LYS A 14 3.12 -13.99 -15.88
CA LYS A 14 3.82 -13.55 -14.67
C LYS A 14 5.27 -13.15 -14.93
N SER A 15 5.84 -13.43 -16.10
CA SER A 15 7.25 -13.12 -16.39
C SER A 15 7.56 -11.63 -16.31
N THR A 16 6.55 -10.78 -16.57
CA THR A 16 6.68 -9.31 -16.54
C THR A 16 5.94 -8.65 -15.36
N GLN A 17 5.31 -9.43 -14.46
CA GLN A 17 4.48 -8.89 -13.38
C GLN A 17 5.23 -7.89 -12.51
N LYS A 18 6.48 -8.19 -12.14
CA LYS A 18 7.30 -7.31 -11.31
C LYS A 18 7.53 -5.95 -11.99
N GLU A 19 7.84 -5.95 -13.27
CA GLU A 19 8.11 -4.74 -14.05
C GLU A 19 6.83 -3.90 -14.22
N GLN A 20 5.69 -4.57 -14.42
CA GLN A 20 4.37 -3.94 -14.44
C GLN A 20 3.99 -3.34 -13.08
N ASP A 21 4.25 -4.04 -11.98
CA ASP A 21 4.00 -3.56 -10.62
C ASP A 21 4.86 -2.34 -10.28
N GLU A 22 6.15 -2.35 -10.67
CA GLU A 22 7.06 -1.22 -10.48
C GLU A 22 6.57 0.03 -11.23
N ILE A 23 6.12 -0.13 -12.49
CA ILE A 23 5.56 0.97 -13.28
C ILE A 23 4.27 1.49 -12.64
N LEU A 24 3.36 0.59 -12.25
CA LEU A 24 2.06 0.95 -11.68
C LEU A 24 2.20 1.66 -10.33
N LEU A 25 3.13 1.20 -9.49
CA LEU A 25 3.33 1.71 -8.13
C LEU A 25 4.28 2.91 -8.06
N GLN A 26 4.82 3.41 -9.18
CA GLN A 26 5.72 4.56 -9.16
C GLN A 26 5.14 5.79 -8.45
N PRO A 27 3.91 6.25 -8.74
CA PRO A 27 3.32 7.41 -8.06
C PRO A 27 3.15 7.20 -6.54
N PHE A 28 2.75 5.99 -6.16
CA PHE A 28 2.62 5.59 -4.76
C PHE A 28 3.97 5.54 -4.04
N THR A 29 4.98 4.99 -4.70
CA THR A 29 6.36 4.94 -4.18
C THR A 29 6.91 6.34 -3.97
N TYR A 30 6.63 7.26 -4.89
CA TYR A 30 7.05 8.65 -4.78
C TYR A 30 6.40 9.35 -3.57
N ILE A 31 5.07 9.28 -3.42
CA ILE A 31 4.40 9.96 -2.30
C ILE A 31 4.79 9.37 -0.94
N GLN A 32 5.10 8.07 -0.88
CA GLN A 32 5.55 7.40 0.34
C GLN A 32 6.91 7.91 0.84
N GLN A 33 7.76 8.46 -0.03
CA GLN A 33 9.06 9.01 0.35
C GLN A 33 8.97 10.43 0.94
N ILE A 34 7.82 11.09 0.84
CA ILE A 34 7.63 12.44 1.35
C ILE A 34 7.55 12.39 2.89
N PRO A 35 8.43 13.10 3.62
CA PRO A 35 8.47 13.03 5.07
C PRO A 35 7.17 13.57 5.68
N GLY A 36 6.46 12.70 6.41
CA GLY A 36 5.25 13.04 7.16
C GLY A 36 5.53 13.39 8.62
N LYS A 37 4.54 13.96 9.30
CA LYS A 37 4.62 14.29 10.74
C LYS A 37 4.42 13.10 11.69
N GLN A 38 4.33 11.87 11.18
CA GLN A 38 4.10 10.62 11.93
C GLN A 38 2.92 10.62 12.94
N PHE A 39 1.99 11.58 12.82
CA PHE A 39 0.89 11.77 13.76
C PHE A 39 -0.02 10.53 13.90
N ARG A 40 -0.20 9.77 12.82
CA ARG A 40 -1.08 8.59 12.82
C ARG A 40 -0.51 7.44 13.65
N SER A 41 0.80 7.25 13.62
CA SER A 41 1.47 6.21 14.43
C SER A 41 1.37 6.54 15.92
N GLU A 42 1.60 7.80 16.29
CA GLU A 42 1.43 8.27 17.67
C GLU A 42 -0.02 8.12 18.15
N LEU A 43 -0.99 8.46 17.30
CA LEU A 43 -2.40 8.29 17.62
C LEU A 43 -2.77 6.82 17.82
N ALA A 44 -2.26 5.92 16.97
CA ALA A 44 -2.48 4.48 17.10
C ALA A 44 -1.90 3.93 18.41
N LEU A 45 -0.69 4.36 18.79
CA LEU A 45 -0.09 4.02 20.09
C LEU A 45 -0.91 4.55 21.26
N ALA A 46 -1.39 5.79 21.17
CA ALA A 46 -2.22 6.39 22.21
C ALA A 46 -3.52 5.61 22.44
N PHE A 47 -4.23 5.23 21.38
CA PHE A 47 -5.41 4.38 21.49
C PHE A 47 -5.09 2.97 21.99
N ASN A 48 -3.89 2.46 21.68
CA ASN A 48 -3.49 1.13 22.12
C ASN A 48 -3.31 1.01 23.64
N HIS A 49 -3.18 2.12 24.37
CA HIS A 49 -3.22 2.10 25.84
C HIS A 49 -4.53 1.51 26.39
N TRP A 50 -5.65 1.69 25.67
CA TRP A 50 -6.94 1.10 26.05
C TRP A 50 -7.22 -0.22 25.34
N LEU A 51 -6.83 -0.34 24.06
CA LEU A 51 -7.17 -1.50 23.23
C LEU A 51 -6.27 -2.72 23.46
N LEU A 52 -5.05 -2.51 23.99
CA LEU A 52 -4.10 -3.57 24.36
C LEU A 52 -3.84 -4.58 23.21
N ILE A 53 -3.72 -4.07 21.98
CA ILE A 53 -3.43 -4.84 20.78
C ILE A 53 -1.96 -5.29 20.82
N PRO A 54 -1.65 -6.56 20.51
CA PRO A 54 -0.28 -7.03 20.35
C PRO A 54 0.51 -6.19 19.32
N GLY A 55 1.77 -5.89 19.63
CA GLY A 55 2.60 -4.98 18.82
C GLY A 55 2.71 -5.37 17.35
N GLU A 56 2.80 -6.66 17.04
CA GLU A 56 2.83 -7.18 15.66
C GLU A 56 1.56 -6.78 14.88
N LYS A 57 0.38 -6.94 15.49
CA LYS A 57 -0.89 -6.57 14.88
C LYS A 57 -1.02 -5.05 14.76
N LEU A 58 -0.55 -4.31 15.76
CA LEU A 58 -0.57 -2.84 15.72
C LEU A 58 0.30 -2.31 14.57
N ALA A 59 1.47 -2.92 14.34
CA ALA A 59 2.34 -2.58 13.20
C ALA A 59 1.63 -2.84 11.86
N GLN A 60 1.01 -4.02 11.70
CA GLN A 60 0.23 -4.34 10.49
C GLN A 60 -0.93 -3.37 10.25
N ILE A 61 -1.65 -2.97 11.29
CA ILE A 61 -2.70 -1.95 11.21
C ILE A 61 -2.09 -0.61 10.76
N GLY A 62 -0.94 -0.23 11.33
CA GLY A 62 -0.20 0.97 10.93
C GLY A 62 0.15 0.99 9.45
N ASP A 63 0.69 -0.11 8.93
CA ASP A 63 1.06 -0.25 7.51
C ASP A 63 -0.16 -0.12 6.59
N ILE A 64 -1.27 -0.79 6.93
CA ILE A 64 -2.52 -0.71 6.17
C ILE A 64 -3.06 0.72 6.15
N VAL A 65 -3.11 1.38 7.31
CA VAL A 65 -3.60 2.77 7.41
C VAL A 65 -2.71 3.72 6.63
N GLN A 66 -1.39 3.54 6.66
CA GLN A 66 -0.45 4.34 5.88
C GLN A 66 -0.66 4.16 4.37
N MET A 67 -0.85 2.92 3.92
CA MET A 67 -1.17 2.63 2.52
C MET A 67 -2.48 3.31 2.10
N LEU A 68 -3.56 3.12 2.85
CA LEU A 68 -4.87 3.71 2.54
C LEU A 68 -4.82 5.24 2.49
N HIS A 69 -4.11 5.85 3.44
CA HIS A 69 -3.95 7.30 3.46
C HIS A 69 -3.21 7.80 2.22
N ASN A 70 -2.04 7.22 1.90
CA ASN A 70 -1.26 7.63 0.73
C ASN A 70 -2.04 7.42 -0.58
N SER A 71 -2.75 6.31 -0.71
CA SER A 71 -3.59 6.03 -1.87
C SER A 71 -4.73 7.05 -2.03
N SER A 72 -5.30 7.56 -0.93
CA SER A 72 -6.36 8.58 -0.99
C SER A 72 -5.89 9.99 -1.36
N LEU A 73 -4.58 10.24 -1.37
CA LEU A 73 -3.98 11.53 -1.74
C LEU A 73 -3.63 11.62 -3.23
N LEU A 74 -3.54 10.48 -3.90
CA LEU A 74 -3.32 10.35 -5.34
C LEU A 74 -4.66 10.47 -6.09
#